data_AF-A0A060HIK1-F1
#
_entry.id   AF-A0A060HIK1-F1
#
_cell.length_a   1.000
_cell.length_b   1.000
_cell.length_c   1.000
_cell.angle_alpha   90.00
_cell.angle_beta   90.00
_cell.angle_gamma   90.00
#
_symmetry.space_group_name_H-M   'P 1'
#
loop_
_entity.id
_entity.type
_entity.pdbx_description
1 polymer ?
#
loop_
_entity_poly.entity_id
_entity_poly.type
_entity_poly.pdbx_seq_one_letter_code
_entity_poly.pdbx_strand_id
1 'polypeptide(L)'
;MSDLFHESMPDDYLLKCFEIMEKADWHIYQVLTKRPERMLAFTKKYGKVSDHIWLGTSVELDLYKKRIDILRKVPCRIRFVSFEPLLGPISEVNLKGISWAIVGGESGPYFRDVKIEWIKEIQEQCAQQNVAFFFKQWGGKTPTARGRLLDGKEWNEYPSMPTEGKISVFPVQENTHTRI
;
A
#
# COMPACT_ATOMS: atom_id res chain seq x y z
N MET A 1 -3.57 12.15 -8.08
CA MET A 1 -3.77 10.72 -8.37
C MET A 1 -5.22 10.39 -8.03
N SER A 2 -5.96 9.81 -8.97
CA SER A 2 -7.34 9.37 -8.74
C SER A 2 -7.35 8.00 -8.04
N ASP A 3 -8.32 7.78 -7.16
CA ASP A 3 -8.51 6.48 -6.52
C ASP A 3 -9.20 5.54 -7.51
N LEU A 4 -8.46 4.58 -8.07
CA LEU A 4 -8.99 3.62 -9.05
C LEU A 4 -10.17 2.82 -8.46
N PHE A 5 -10.13 2.54 -7.16
CA PHE A 5 -11.18 1.81 -6.43
C PHE A 5 -12.20 2.75 -5.78
N HIS A 6 -12.44 3.94 -6.33
CA HIS A 6 -13.56 4.78 -5.89
C HIS A 6 -14.90 4.03 -6.03
N GLU A 7 -15.86 4.32 -5.15
CA GLU A 7 -17.17 3.65 -5.11
C GLU A 7 -18.00 3.88 -6.38
N SER A 8 -17.83 5.04 -7.01
CA SER A 8 -18.48 5.40 -8.27
C SER A 8 -17.83 4.76 -9.49
N MET A 9 -16.68 4.07 -9.32
CA MET A 9 -15.97 3.47 -10.44
C MET A 9 -16.61 2.11 -10.77
N PRO A 10 -17.12 1.87 -11.98
CA PRO A 10 -17.70 0.57 -12.34
C PRO A 10 -16.67 -0.57 -12.35
N ASP A 11 -17.11 -1.81 -12.05
CA ASP A 11 -16.25 -2.99 -12.07
C ASP A 11 -15.72 -3.30 -13.49
N ASP A 12 -16.46 -2.97 -14.57
CA ASP A 12 -16.01 -3.16 -15.95
C ASP A 12 -14.88 -2.21 -16.35
N TYR A 13 -14.87 -0.99 -15.77
CA TYR A 13 -13.77 -0.05 -15.95
C TYR A 13 -12.51 -0.55 -15.23
N LEU A 14 -12.65 -1.04 -13.99
CA LEU A 14 -11.55 -1.67 -13.26
C LEU A 14 -10.96 -2.84 -14.05
N LEU A 15 -11.81 -3.69 -14.62
CA LEU A 15 -11.38 -4.81 -15.45
C LEU A 15 -10.53 -4.35 -16.64
N LYS A 16 -11.00 -3.36 -17.41
CA LYS A 16 -10.25 -2.81 -18.55
C LYS A 16 -8.90 -2.21 -18.12
N CYS A 17 -8.84 -1.52 -16.98
CA CYS A 17 -7.58 -1.02 -16.45
C CYS A 17 -6.61 -2.15 -16.11
N PHE A 18 -7.08 -3.19 -15.40
CA PHE A 18 -6.25 -4.33 -15.05
C PHE A 18 -5.78 -5.09 -16.30
N GLU A 19 -6.63 -5.33 -17.30
CA GLU A 19 -6.22 -5.96 -18.57
C GLU A 19 -5.11 -5.19 -19.30
N ILE A 20 -5.10 -3.85 -19.23
CA ILE A 20 -4.02 -3.04 -19.79
C ILE A 20 -2.76 -3.19 -18.95
N MET A 21 -2.86 -3.12 -17.62
CA MET A 21 -1.72 -3.30 -16.72
C MET A 21 -1.08 -4.68 -16.87
N GLU A 22 -1.88 -5.73 -17.06
CA GLU A 22 -1.40 -7.08 -17.33
C GLU A 22 -0.59 -7.19 -18.63
N LYS A 23 -1.04 -6.52 -19.70
CA LYS A 23 -0.36 -6.54 -21.01
C LYS A 23 0.94 -5.74 -21.01
N ALA A 24 1.00 -4.68 -20.21
CA ALA A 24 2.14 -3.78 -20.16
C ALA A 24 3.14 -4.19 -19.06
N ASP A 25 3.67 -5.40 -19.18
CA ASP A 25 4.59 -6.03 -18.23
C ASP A 25 5.98 -5.38 -18.15
N TRP A 26 6.28 -4.45 -19.05
CA TRP A 26 7.45 -3.57 -18.98
C TRP A 26 7.32 -2.43 -17.95
N HIS A 27 6.16 -2.29 -17.29
CA HIS A 27 5.92 -1.33 -16.22
C HIS A 27 5.69 -2.01 -14.87
N ILE A 28 6.14 -1.35 -13.80
CA ILE A 28 5.67 -1.65 -12.45
C ILE A 28 4.52 -0.69 -12.13
N TYR A 29 3.33 -1.24 -11.90
CA TYR A 29 2.14 -0.46 -11.54
C TYR A 29 2.00 -0.38 -10.03
N GLN A 30 1.99 0.84 -9.48
CA GLN A 30 1.71 1.08 -8.06
C GLN A 30 0.27 1.61 -7.92
N VAL A 31 -0.66 0.73 -7.56
CA VAL A 31 -2.08 1.08 -7.38
C VAL A 31 -2.37 1.30 -5.90
N LEU A 32 -2.77 2.52 -5.55
CA LEU A 32 -3.04 2.94 -4.18
C LEU A 32 -4.51 3.34 -4.02
N THR A 33 -5.14 2.90 -2.93
CA THR A 33 -6.52 3.29 -2.59
C THR A 33 -6.71 3.54 -1.09
N LYS A 34 -7.78 4.26 -0.72
CA LYS A 34 -8.26 4.33 0.66
C LYS A 34 -9.35 3.30 0.98
N ARG A 35 -9.73 2.49 -0.02
CA ARG A 35 -10.86 1.55 -0.01
C ARG A 35 -10.37 0.11 -0.24
N PRO A 36 -9.52 -0.44 0.65
CA PRO A 36 -8.98 -1.77 0.47
C PRO A 36 -10.05 -2.86 0.47
N GLU A 37 -11.23 -2.63 1.03
CA GLU A 37 -12.38 -3.54 0.97
C GLU A 37 -12.88 -3.71 -0.46
N ARG A 38 -12.96 -2.61 -1.22
CA ARG A 38 -13.37 -2.62 -2.63
C ARG A 38 -12.30 -3.29 -3.50
N MET A 39 -11.03 -2.97 -3.26
CA MET A 39 -9.91 -3.65 -3.90
C MET A 39 -9.92 -5.16 -3.62
N LEU A 40 -10.16 -5.58 -2.38
CA LEU A 40 -10.25 -6.99 -2.01
C LEU A 40 -11.44 -7.68 -2.72
N ALA A 41 -12.62 -7.06 -2.71
CA ALA A 41 -13.80 -7.62 -3.36
C ALA A 41 -13.60 -7.77 -4.88
N PHE A 42 -13.00 -6.78 -5.53
CA PHE A 42 -12.67 -6.84 -6.95
C PHE A 42 -11.64 -7.92 -7.24
N THR A 43 -10.50 -7.91 -6.54
CA THR A 43 -9.39 -8.86 -6.79
C THR A 43 -9.79 -10.31 -6.54
N LYS A 44 -10.69 -10.58 -5.60
CA LYS A 44 -11.28 -11.92 -5.42
C LYS A 44 -12.05 -12.42 -6.64
N LYS A 45 -12.76 -11.54 -7.34
CA LYS A 45 -13.47 -11.87 -8.59
C LYS A 45 -12.51 -11.94 -9.78
N TYR A 46 -11.53 -11.04 -9.81
CA TYR A 46 -10.55 -10.93 -10.89
C TYR A 46 -9.60 -12.13 -10.95
N GLY A 47 -9.18 -12.65 -9.79
CA GLY A 47 -8.26 -13.77 -9.68
C GLY A 47 -6.82 -13.33 -9.43
N LYS A 48 -5.86 -14.08 -10.00
CA LYS A 48 -4.42 -13.85 -9.80
C LYS A 48 -4.01 -12.53 -10.46
N VAL A 49 -3.49 -11.60 -9.67
CA VAL A 49 -2.87 -10.35 -10.13
C VAL A 49 -1.41 -10.59 -10.43
N SER A 50 -0.90 -10.09 -11.56
CA SER A 50 0.52 -10.26 -11.92
C SER A 50 1.49 -9.54 -10.99
N ASP A 51 2.72 -10.04 -10.94
CA ASP A 51 3.74 -9.65 -9.96
C ASP A 51 4.26 -8.20 -10.16
N HIS A 52 4.13 -7.64 -11.37
CA HIS A 52 4.46 -6.25 -11.68
C HIS A 52 3.35 -5.26 -11.31
N ILE A 53 2.20 -5.74 -10.79
CA ILE A 53 1.12 -4.90 -10.28
C ILE A 53 1.14 -4.93 -8.75
N TRP A 54 1.60 -3.84 -8.16
CA TRP A 54 1.72 -3.64 -6.72
C TRP A 54 0.46 -2.94 -6.21
N LEU A 55 -0.14 -3.51 -5.17
CA LEU A 55 -1.39 -3.01 -4.61
C LEU A 55 -1.17 -2.50 -3.19
N GLY A 56 -1.72 -1.34 -2.87
CA GLY A 56 -1.51 -0.71 -1.58
C GLY A 56 -2.70 0.07 -1.05
N THR A 57 -2.62 0.39 0.24
CA THR A 57 -3.61 1.20 0.93
C THR A 57 -2.98 2.38 1.67
N SER A 58 -3.69 3.51 1.71
CA SER A 58 -3.28 4.63 2.55
C SER A 58 -3.71 4.46 4.00
N VAL A 59 -2.84 4.83 4.94
CA VAL A 59 -3.09 4.88 6.39
C VAL A 59 -2.56 6.21 6.92
N GLU A 60 -3.42 7.22 6.93
CA GLU A 60 -3.03 8.59 7.27
C GLU A 60 -2.99 8.85 8.78
N LEU A 61 -3.71 8.04 9.56
CA LEU A 61 -3.94 8.14 10.99
C LEU A 61 -4.09 6.76 11.61
N ASP A 62 -3.84 6.66 12.93
CA ASP A 62 -3.94 5.41 13.70
C ASP A 62 -5.32 4.72 13.55
N LEU A 63 -6.39 5.52 13.48
CA LEU A 63 -7.75 5.01 13.32
C LEU A 63 -7.98 4.24 11.99
N TYR A 64 -7.08 4.39 11.02
CA TYR A 64 -7.14 3.69 9.73
C TYR A 64 -6.27 2.43 9.66
N LYS A 65 -5.56 2.05 10.73
CA LYS A 65 -4.67 0.85 10.75
C LYS A 65 -5.38 -0.43 10.31
N LYS A 66 -6.68 -0.58 10.57
CA LYS A 66 -7.51 -1.72 10.12
C LYS A 66 -7.46 -1.97 8.61
N ARG A 67 -7.11 -0.97 7.80
CA ARG A 67 -6.92 -1.10 6.34
C ARG A 67 -5.78 -2.04 6.00
N ILE A 68 -4.73 -2.10 6.81
CA ILE A 68 -3.60 -3.02 6.64
C ILE A 68 -4.09 -4.47 6.77
N ASP A 69 -5.02 -4.72 7.70
CA ASP A 69 -5.59 -6.06 7.91
C ASP A 69 -6.38 -6.57 6.71
N ILE A 70 -7.05 -5.66 6.01
CA ILE A 70 -7.78 -5.95 4.78
C ILE A 70 -6.80 -6.15 3.62
N LEU A 71 -5.79 -5.28 3.51
CA LEU A 71 -4.75 -5.37 2.48
C LEU A 71 -4.05 -6.73 2.50
N ARG A 72 -3.73 -7.27 3.68
CA ARG A 72 -3.13 -8.61 3.81
C ARG A 72 -3.94 -9.74 3.18
N LYS A 73 -5.25 -9.56 2.98
CA LYS A 73 -6.15 -10.54 2.35
C LYS A 73 -6.20 -10.41 0.82
N VAL A 74 -5.67 -9.32 0.25
CA VAL A 74 -5.68 -9.07 -1.20
C VAL A 74 -4.72 -10.04 -1.90
N PRO A 75 -5.14 -10.78 -2.93
CA PRO A 75 -4.31 -11.80 -3.60
C PRO A 75 -3.32 -11.17 -4.60
N CYS A 76 -2.30 -10.46 -4.10
CA CYS A 76 -1.18 -9.96 -4.89
C CYS A 76 0.16 -10.31 -4.23
N ARG A 77 1.25 -10.27 -5.02
CA ARG A 77 2.60 -10.56 -4.54
C ARG A 77 3.16 -9.44 -3.66
N ILE A 78 3.11 -8.20 -4.17
CA ILE A 78 3.58 -7.02 -3.46
C ILE A 78 2.38 -6.25 -2.89
N ARG A 79 2.39 -6.12 -1.57
CA ARG A 79 1.46 -5.26 -0.81
C ARG A 79 2.24 -4.11 -0.20
N PHE A 80 1.78 -2.88 -0.38
CA PHE A 80 2.44 -1.72 0.23
C PHE A 80 1.47 -0.86 1.05
N VAL A 81 1.99 -0.21 2.08
CA VAL A 81 1.24 0.75 2.89
C VAL A 81 1.80 2.14 2.64
N SER A 82 0.93 3.08 2.32
CA SER A 82 1.28 4.49 2.22
C SER A 82 0.80 5.20 3.49
N PHE A 83 1.72 5.52 4.38
CA PHE A 83 1.48 6.41 5.50
C PHE A 83 1.55 7.87 5.04
N GLU A 84 0.70 8.21 4.05
CA GLU A 84 0.66 9.53 3.42
C GLU A 84 -0.76 10.07 3.16
N PRO A 85 -0.97 11.38 3.38
CA PRO A 85 -0.14 12.21 4.27
C PRO A 85 -0.13 11.60 5.69
N LEU A 86 1.00 11.62 6.38
CA LEU A 86 1.06 11.21 7.78
C LEU A 86 0.50 12.35 8.65
N LEU A 87 -0.68 12.15 9.22
CA LEU A 87 -1.44 13.21 9.91
C LEU A 87 -1.41 13.10 11.43
N GLY A 88 -0.73 12.08 11.96
CA GLY A 88 -0.62 11.80 13.38
C GLY A 88 0.27 10.59 13.64
N PRO A 89 0.55 10.27 14.91
CA PRO A 89 1.29 9.08 15.27
C PRO A 89 0.52 7.82 14.85
N ILE A 90 1.26 6.77 14.53
CA ILE A 90 0.73 5.43 14.25
C ILE A 90 1.30 4.50 15.31
N SER A 91 0.46 4.09 16.26
CA SER A 91 0.84 3.07 17.24
C SER A 91 1.08 1.73 16.55
N GLU A 92 1.65 0.77 17.28
CA GLU A 92 2.13 -0.51 16.74
C GLU A 92 1.23 -1.11 15.65
N VAL A 93 1.86 -1.42 14.51
CA VAL A 93 1.25 -2.05 13.33
C VAL A 93 1.86 -3.41 13.04
N ASN A 94 1.00 -4.40 12.77
CA ASN A 94 1.42 -5.67 12.22
C ASN A 94 1.63 -5.54 10.69
N LEU A 95 2.89 -5.49 10.27
CA LEU A 95 3.31 -5.39 8.88
C LEU A 95 3.62 -6.76 8.24
N LYS A 96 3.31 -7.88 8.90
CA LYS A 96 3.48 -9.21 8.30
C LYS A 96 2.76 -9.29 6.95
N GLY A 97 3.48 -9.68 5.90
CA GLY A 97 2.92 -9.79 4.55
C GLY A 97 2.77 -8.46 3.80
N ILE A 98 3.27 -7.35 4.38
CA ILE A 98 3.50 -6.08 3.71
C ILE A 98 4.96 -6.05 3.27
N SER A 99 5.21 -5.64 2.02
CA SER A 99 6.54 -5.62 1.42
C SER A 99 7.20 -4.25 1.49
N TRP A 100 6.41 -3.18 1.57
CA TRP A 100 6.91 -1.82 1.46
C TRP A 100 6.05 -0.81 2.22
N ALA A 101 6.70 0.11 2.92
CA ALA A 101 6.08 1.23 3.60
C ALA A 101 6.60 2.55 3.00
N ILE A 102 5.67 3.38 2.54
CA ILE A 102 5.94 4.73 2.03
C ILE A 102 5.48 5.71 3.11
N VAL A 103 6.34 6.63 3.53
CA VAL A 103 6.02 7.61 4.58
C VAL A 103 6.34 9.02 4.10
N GLY A 104 5.45 9.97 4.38
CA GLY A 104 5.66 11.36 4.02
C GLY A 104 4.56 12.31 4.48
N GLY A 105 4.94 13.59 4.57
CA GLY A 105 4.07 14.68 5.00
C GLY A 105 3.15 15.20 3.91
N GLU A 106 2.15 15.99 4.34
CA GLU A 106 1.17 16.61 3.46
C GLU A 106 1.78 17.71 2.60
N SER A 107 1.29 17.87 1.37
CA SER A 107 1.68 18.96 0.48
C SER A 107 0.46 19.79 0.08
N GLY A 108 0.68 21.07 -0.18
CA GLY A 108 -0.35 21.98 -0.69
C GLY A 108 -0.53 23.23 0.16
N PRO A 109 -1.49 24.11 -0.20
CA PRO A 109 -1.66 25.41 0.46
C PRO A 109 -2.01 25.33 1.95
N TYR A 110 -2.58 24.20 2.39
CA TYR A 110 -3.02 23.96 3.76
C TYR A 110 -2.33 22.74 4.40
N PHE A 111 -1.09 22.48 4.00
CA PHE A 111 -0.35 21.32 4.51
C PHE A 111 -0.24 21.36 6.04
N ARG A 112 -0.42 20.20 6.66
CA ARG A 112 -0.15 19.99 8.08
C ARG A 112 1.28 19.53 8.29
N ASP A 113 1.89 20.02 9.36
CA ASP A 113 3.24 19.59 9.75
C ASP A 113 3.21 18.13 10.23
N VAL A 114 4.12 17.34 9.67
CA VAL A 114 4.45 16.00 10.16
C VAL A 114 5.55 16.12 11.21
N LYS A 115 5.50 15.29 12.24
CA LYS A 115 6.55 15.22 13.27
C LYS A 115 7.58 14.14 12.94
N ILE A 116 8.86 14.42 13.23
CA ILE A 116 9.96 13.47 12.98
C ILE A 116 9.77 12.18 13.78
N GLU A 117 9.23 12.28 15.00
CA GLU A 117 8.99 11.15 15.88
C GLU A 117 8.05 10.13 15.22
N TRP A 118 6.97 10.58 14.57
CA TRP A 118 6.02 9.69 13.91
C TRP A 118 6.64 8.93 12.73
N ILE A 119 7.54 9.58 11.99
CA ILE A 119 8.24 8.95 10.86
C ILE A 119 9.24 7.92 11.40
N LYS A 120 9.98 8.26 12.46
CA LYS A 120 10.98 7.37 13.08
C LYS A 120 10.33 6.14 13.72
N GLU A 121 9.18 6.29 14.37
CA GLU A 121 8.41 5.17 14.91
C GLU A 121 7.98 4.18 13.81
N ILE A 122 7.57 4.66 12.63
CA ILE A 122 7.22 3.78 11.50
C ILE A 122 8.48 3.14 10.90
N GLN A 123 9.57 3.91 10.77
CA GLN A 123 10.85 3.42 10.27
C GLN A 123 11.41 2.29 11.14
N GLU A 124 11.34 2.44 12.46
CA GLU A 124 11.77 1.41 13.41
C GLU A 124 10.91 0.14 13.30
N GLN A 125 9.58 0.30 13.23
CA GLN A 125 8.67 -0.83 13.03
C GLN A 125 8.92 -1.58 11.71
N CYS A 126 9.27 -0.86 10.64
CA CYS A 126 9.65 -1.47 9.36
C CYS A 126 10.95 -2.28 9.49
N ALA A 127 11.96 -1.72 10.17
CA ALA A 127 13.23 -2.41 10.42
C ALA A 127 13.03 -3.68 11.26
N GLN A 128 12.24 -3.61 12.33
CA GLN A 128 11.94 -4.75 13.20
C GLN A 128 11.18 -5.88 12.48
N GLN A 129 10.40 -5.55 11.44
CA GLN A 129 9.56 -6.49 10.71
C GLN A 129 10.09 -6.84 9.30
N ASN A 130 11.31 -6.39 8.96
CA ASN A 130 11.95 -6.60 7.65
C ASN A 130 11.10 -6.10 6.47
N VAL A 131 10.55 -4.89 6.58
CA VAL A 131 9.76 -4.24 5.53
C VAL A 131 10.57 -3.11 4.93
N ALA A 132 10.61 -3.03 3.59
CA ALA A 132 11.31 -1.95 2.91
C ALA A 132 10.71 -0.59 3.30
N PHE A 133 11.56 0.38 3.62
CA PHE A 133 11.16 1.71 4.06
C PHE A 133 11.55 2.79 3.04
N PHE A 134 10.55 3.56 2.60
CA PHE A 134 10.75 4.71 1.72
C PHE A 134 10.23 5.98 2.38
N PHE A 135 11.13 6.93 2.62
CA PHE A 135 10.75 8.28 3.05
C PHE A 135 10.64 9.19 1.82
N LYS A 136 9.42 9.61 1.53
CA LYS A 136 9.13 10.42 0.34
C LYS A 136 9.56 11.86 0.53
N GLN A 137 9.03 12.52 1.56
CA GLN A 137 9.20 13.96 1.78
C GLN A 137 8.63 14.40 3.15
N TRP A 138 9.09 15.56 3.61
CA TRP A 138 8.51 16.27 4.77
C TRP A 138 7.18 16.97 4.46
N GLY A 139 6.86 17.19 3.19
CA GLY A 139 5.71 17.99 2.77
C GLY A 139 5.99 19.49 2.73
N GLY A 140 4.94 20.31 2.72
CA GLY A 140 5.04 21.77 2.62
C GLY A 140 4.15 22.39 1.54
N LYS A 141 4.35 23.69 1.27
CA LYS A 141 3.57 24.43 0.25
C LYS A 141 3.62 23.75 -1.12
N THR A 142 4.75 23.16 -1.46
CA THR A 142 4.95 22.29 -2.62
C THR A 142 5.51 20.95 -2.14
N PRO A 143 5.40 19.86 -2.94
CA PRO A 143 5.91 18.55 -2.54
C PRO A 143 7.39 18.57 -2.10
N THR A 144 8.24 19.28 -2.84
CA THR A 144 9.69 19.30 -2.60
C THR A 144 10.17 20.40 -1.65
N ALA A 145 9.27 21.23 -1.11
CA ALA A 145 9.62 22.45 -0.38
C ALA A 145 10.57 22.24 0.81
N ARG A 146 10.47 21.09 1.48
CA ARG A 146 11.25 20.76 2.67
C ARG A 146 12.17 19.56 2.48
N GLY A 147 12.33 19.10 1.24
CA GLY A 147 13.18 17.97 0.89
C GLY A 147 12.73 16.64 1.49
N ARG A 148 13.66 15.69 1.51
CA ARG A 148 13.41 14.28 1.82
C ARG A 148 14.52 13.58 2.60
N LEU A 149 15.35 14.36 3.28
CA LEU A 149 16.38 13.82 4.17
C LEU A 149 15.76 13.52 5.54
N LEU A 150 15.91 12.28 6.01
CA LEU A 150 15.57 11.87 7.37
C LEU A 150 16.86 11.43 8.05
N ASP A 151 17.21 12.09 9.15
CA ASP A 151 18.50 11.93 9.83
C ASP A 151 19.71 12.11 8.87
N GLY A 152 19.63 13.14 8.01
CA GLY A 152 20.72 13.54 7.11
C GLY A 152 20.93 12.64 5.88
N LYS A 153 20.09 11.62 5.66
CA LYS A 153 20.18 10.73 4.50
C LYS A 153 18.82 10.51 3.82
N GLU A 154 18.85 10.05 2.58
CA GLU A 154 17.65 9.58 1.90
C GLU A 154 17.36 8.12 2.25
N TRP A 155 16.08 7.80 2.37
CA TRP A 155 15.59 6.44 2.56
C TRP A 155 14.77 6.02 1.34
N ASN A 156 15.39 5.21 0.48
CA ASN A 156 14.92 4.89 -0.87
C ASN A 156 14.72 3.38 -1.09
N GLU A 157 14.43 2.62 -0.04
CA GLU A 157 14.30 1.17 -0.18
C GLU A 157 13.09 0.82 -1.05
N TYR A 158 13.22 -0.25 -1.81
CA TYR A 158 12.16 -0.85 -2.62
C TYR A 158 11.94 -2.29 -2.18
N PRO A 159 10.72 -2.84 -2.32
CA PRO A 159 10.52 -4.25 -2.08
C PRO A 159 11.35 -5.05 -3.09
N SER A 160 12.16 -5.99 -2.61
CA SER A 160 12.70 -7.02 -3.49
C SER A 160 11.54 -7.82 -4.06
N MET A 161 11.50 -8.06 -5.37
CA MET A 161 10.64 -9.10 -5.92
C MET A 161 10.99 -10.38 -5.14
N PRO A 162 10.06 -11.03 -4.42
CA PRO A 162 10.39 -12.25 -3.70
C PRO A 162 11.06 -13.19 -4.69
N THR A 163 12.21 -13.76 -4.38
CA THR A 163 12.72 -14.89 -5.16
C THR A 163 11.67 -16.01 -5.12
N GLU A 164 11.58 -16.85 -6.15
CA GLU A 164 10.68 -18.01 -6.16
C GLU A 164 10.87 -18.85 -4.89
N GLY A 165 10.00 -18.63 -3.92
CA GLY A 165 10.15 -19.13 -2.56
C GLY A 165 8.78 -19.14 -1.91
N LYS A 166 8.05 -20.22 -2.16
CA LYS A 166 6.79 -20.62 -1.54
C LYS A 166 5.82 -19.46 -1.24
N ILE A 167 5.00 -19.14 -2.24
CA ILE A 167 3.69 -18.57 -1.97
C ILE A 167 3.00 -19.54 -1.01
N SER A 168 2.76 -19.14 0.23
CA SER A 168 1.79 -19.82 1.08
C SER A 168 0.43 -19.55 0.46
N VAL A 169 0.03 -20.41 -0.48
CA VAL A 169 -1.33 -20.44 -1.00
C VAL A 169 -2.20 -20.85 0.17
N PHE A 170 -2.88 -19.88 0.79
CA PHE A 170 -3.91 -20.20 1.77
C PHE A 170 -5.07 -20.81 0.99
N PRO A 171 -5.48 -22.06 1.25
CA PRO A 171 -6.62 -22.63 0.57
C PRO A 171 -7.85 -21.77 0.86
N VAL A 172 -8.51 -21.33 -0.20
CA VAL A 172 -9.89 -20.84 -0.10
C VAL A 172 -10.71 -22.08 0.27
N GLN A 173 -11.29 -22.10 1.48
CA GLN A 173 -12.25 -23.14 1.83
C GLN A 173 -13.44 -23.01 0.86
N GLU A 174 -13.57 -23.97 -0.05
CA GLU A 174 -14.80 -24.16 -0.81
C GLU A 174 -15.88 -24.63 0.16
N ASN A 175 -16.86 -23.75 0.41
CA ASN A 175 -18.11 -24.16 1.05
C ASN A 175 -18.90 -25.01 0.04
N THR A 176 -18.73 -26.33 0.10
CA THR A 176 -19.69 -27.26 -0.50
C THR A 176 -20.97 -27.23 0.33
N HIS A 177 -21.91 -26.37 -0.06
CA HIS A 177 -23.30 -26.55 0.34
C HIS A 177 -23.85 -27.78 -0.38
N THR A 178 -24.01 -28.86 0.38
CA THR A 178 -24.81 -30.03 0.04
C THR A 178 -26.23 -29.57 -0.33
N ARG A 179 -26.65 -29.81 -1.57
CA ARG A 179 -28.07 -29.89 -1.90
C ARG A 179 -28.47 -31.37 -1.79
N ILE A 180 -29.46 -31.61 -0.94
CA ILE A 180 -30.29 -32.81 -0.89
C ILE A 180 -31.19 -32.80 -2.13
#